data_AF-A0A7X2MSN9-F1
#
_entry.id   AF-A0A7X2MSN9-F1
#
_cell.length_a   1.000
_cell.length_b   1.000
_cell.length_c   1.000
_cell.angle_alpha   90.00
_cell.angle_beta   90.00
_cell.angle_gamma   90.00
#
_symmetry.space_group_name_H-M   'P 1'
#
loop_
_entity.id
_entity.type
_entity.pdbx_description
1 polymer ?
#
loop_
_entity_poly.entity_id
_entity_poly.type
_entity_poly.pdbx_seq_one_letter_code
_entity_poly.pdbx_strand_id
1 'polypeptide(L)'
;QVIREGAGTKACLSYDLVKSLSLKDTIFSPGQAEDLRSGKQCMALEEVVKESHAAINSADMQMDISIPQIYLLRSARGYVAPEFWDKGETALTLTYNTNYYRSVNHGQPYDSFYGRALAGFNLGGWMFRHDGSLSWQRQKNNEYHHYDAINTYVQRDIPQIKSRLLLGEGNTSGEIFDTLSFRGAQISTVDQMWPDSQRGYAPEIRGVARTNAQVTVSQNGNKIYETTVSP
;
A
#
# COMPACT_ATOMS: atom_id res chain seq x y z
N GLN A 1 12.34 -7.61 25.05
CA GLN A 1 12.90 -7.77 26.42
C GLN A 1 12.77 -9.25 26.81
N VAL A 2 13.44 -9.72 27.87
CA VAL A 2 13.39 -11.13 28.28
C VAL A 2 13.09 -11.19 29.78
N ILE A 3 12.12 -12.00 30.19
CA ILE A 3 11.89 -12.33 31.61
C ILE A 3 12.71 -13.56 31.96
N ARG A 4 13.40 -13.53 33.09
CA ARG A 4 13.92 -14.76 33.71
C ARG A 4 12.84 -15.36 34.60
N GLU A 5 12.41 -16.57 34.28
CA GLU A 5 11.50 -17.34 35.11
C GLU A 5 12.15 -18.70 35.41
N GLY A 6 12.67 -18.87 36.63
CA GLY A 6 13.44 -20.05 37.01
C GLY A 6 14.72 -20.24 36.18
N ALA A 7 14.92 -21.44 35.62
CA ALA A 7 16.06 -21.77 34.77
C ALA A 7 15.87 -21.35 33.28
N GLY A 8 14.73 -20.74 32.93
CA GLY A 8 14.37 -20.36 31.57
C GLY A 8 14.33 -18.85 31.33
N THR A 9 14.43 -18.48 30.06
CA THR A 9 14.26 -17.11 29.56
C THR A 9 13.04 -17.05 28.65
N LYS A 10 12.06 -16.22 28.99
CA LYS A 10 10.85 -15.99 28.18
C LYS A 10 10.94 -14.65 27.45
N ALA A 11 10.51 -14.62 26.20
CA ALA A 11 10.45 -13.38 25.42
C ALA A 11 9.28 -12.51 25.89
N CYS A 12 9.57 -11.26 26.23
CA CYS A 12 8.55 -10.25 26.50
C CYS A 12 7.87 -9.83 25.19
N LEU A 13 6.55 -9.92 25.15
CA LEU A 13 5.78 -9.29 24.09
C LEU A 13 5.87 -7.76 24.22
N SER A 14 6.30 -7.11 23.13
CA SER A 14 6.04 -5.67 22.94
C SER A 14 4.74 -5.49 22.17
N TYR A 15 4.13 -4.32 22.31
CA TYR A 15 2.95 -3.97 21.53
C TYR A 15 3.20 -4.04 20.02
N ASP A 16 4.39 -3.63 19.57
CA ASP A 16 4.78 -3.69 18.16
C ASP A 16 4.95 -5.13 17.67
N LEU A 17 5.52 -6.01 18.50
CA LEU A 17 5.64 -7.44 18.18
C LEU A 17 4.25 -8.08 18.05
N VAL A 18 3.33 -7.80 18.98
CA VAL A 18 1.94 -8.27 18.91
C VAL A 18 1.26 -7.84 17.61
N LYS A 19 1.42 -6.57 17.20
CA LYS A 19 0.90 -6.07 15.92
C LYS A 19 1.49 -6.79 14.72
N SER A 20 2.79 -7.08 14.73
CA SER A 20 3.47 -7.77 13.63
C SER A 20 3.03 -9.22 13.47
N LEU A 21 2.61 -9.87 14.56
CA LEU A 21 2.18 -11.27 14.57
C LEU A 21 0.74 -11.46 14.04
N SER A 22 0.05 -10.40 13.63
CA SER A 22 -1.32 -10.46 13.07
C SER A 22 -2.31 -11.22 13.95
N LEU A 23 -2.17 -11.08 15.27
CA LEU A 23 -3.06 -11.69 16.25
C LEU A 23 -4.45 -11.03 16.22
N LYS A 24 -5.50 -11.82 16.47
CA LYS A 24 -6.86 -11.28 16.62
C LYS A 24 -6.95 -10.44 17.90
N ASP A 25 -7.54 -9.26 17.79
CA ASP A 25 -7.75 -8.36 18.95
C ASP A 25 -8.56 -9.02 20.07
N THR A 26 -9.43 -9.98 19.75
CA THR A 26 -10.28 -10.70 20.72
C THR A 26 -9.50 -11.56 21.72
N ILE A 27 -8.20 -11.74 21.53
CA ILE A 27 -7.35 -12.54 22.43
C ILE A 27 -6.96 -11.75 23.67
N PHE A 28 -6.85 -10.43 23.54
CA PHE A 28 -6.45 -9.55 24.64
C PHE A 28 -7.69 -9.12 25.42
N SER A 29 -7.67 -9.29 26.73
CA SER A 29 -8.64 -8.59 27.59
C SER A 29 -8.35 -7.07 27.58
N PRO A 30 -9.34 -6.21 27.85
CA PRO A 30 -9.13 -4.76 27.85
C PRO A 30 -8.00 -4.29 28.77
N GLY A 31 -7.81 -4.95 29.92
CA GLY A 31 -6.70 -4.68 30.84
C GLY A 31 -5.34 -5.07 30.23
N GLN A 32 -5.23 -6.28 29.69
CA GLN A 32 -3.98 -6.75 29.06
C GLN A 32 -3.57 -5.88 27.85
N ALA A 33 -4.53 -5.42 27.04
CA ALA A 33 -4.25 -4.55 25.90
C ALA A 33 -3.67 -3.20 26.35
N GLU A 34 -4.16 -2.64 27.45
CA GLU A 34 -3.66 -1.39 28.03
C GLU A 34 -2.28 -1.59 28.67
N ASP A 35 -2.07 -2.70 29.38
CA ASP A 35 -0.80 -3.06 29.98
C ASP A 35 0.31 -3.23 28.90
N LEU A 36 -0.01 -3.89 27.79
CA LEU A 36 0.86 -4.00 26.60
C LEU A 36 1.21 -2.66 25.98
N ARG A 37 0.22 -1.76 25.83
CA ARG A 37 0.43 -0.42 25.27
C ARG A 37 1.25 0.49 26.19
N SER A 38 1.08 0.34 27.50
CA SER A 38 1.79 1.13 28.51
C SER A 38 3.25 0.70 28.71
N GLY A 39 3.61 -0.52 28.26
CA GLY A 39 4.94 -1.10 28.44
C GLY A 39 5.33 -1.32 29.91
N LYS A 40 4.40 -1.19 30.85
CA LYS A 40 4.64 -1.29 32.30
C LYS A 40 4.75 -2.72 32.79
N GLN A 41 4.14 -3.67 32.08
CA GLN A 41 4.24 -5.10 32.37
C GLN A 41 4.77 -5.84 31.15
N CYS A 42 5.77 -6.67 31.40
CA CYS A 42 6.19 -7.66 30.42
C CYS A 42 5.32 -8.90 30.58
N MET A 43 4.58 -9.24 29.52
CA MET A 43 3.80 -10.48 29.41
C MET A 43 4.48 -11.42 28.43
N ALA A 44 4.52 -12.71 28.77
CA ALA A 44 5.00 -13.73 27.85
C ALA A 44 3.91 -14.08 26.81
N LEU A 45 4.31 -14.53 25.62
CA LEU A 45 3.35 -14.91 24.58
C LEU A 45 2.42 -16.04 25.05
N GLU A 46 2.97 -16.98 25.81
CA GLU A 46 2.31 -18.15 26.37
C GLU A 46 1.23 -17.80 27.41
N GLU A 47 1.32 -16.62 28.03
CA GLU A 47 0.35 -16.15 29.03
C GLU A 47 -0.89 -15.54 28.37
N VAL A 48 -0.74 -15.03 27.15
CA VAL A 48 -1.82 -14.36 26.40
C VAL A 48 -2.46 -15.32 25.40
N VAL A 49 -1.63 -16.04 24.65
CA VAL A 49 -2.07 -16.95 23.60
C VAL A 49 -1.87 -18.38 24.09
N LYS A 50 -2.96 -19.08 24.38
CA LYS A 50 -2.91 -20.48 24.79
C LYS A 50 -2.23 -21.34 23.71
N GLU A 51 -1.44 -22.31 24.14
CA GLU A 51 -0.73 -23.25 23.25
C GLU A 51 0.22 -22.57 22.24
N SER A 52 0.65 -21.34 22.54
CA SER A 52 1.75 -20.69 21.83
C SER A 52 3.10 -21.03 22.47
N HIS A 53 4.17 -20.77 21.74
CA HIS A 53 5.54 -20.96 22.23
C HIS A 53 6.49 -19.95 21.56
N ALA A 54 7.38 -19.33 22.34
CA ALA A 54 8.45 -18.48 21.85
C ALA A 54 9.81 -18.93 22.39
N ALA A 55 10.69 -19.40 21.50
CA ALA A 55 12.04 -19.82 21.83
C ALA A 55 13.08 -18.86 21.26
N ILE A 56 14.05 -18.43 22.08
CA ILE A 56 15.18 -17.62 21.61
C ILE A 56 16.38 -18.54 21.42
N ASN A 57 16.90 -18.58 20.19
CA ASN A 57 18.19 -19.15 19.88
C ASN A 57 19.22 -18.02 19.82
N SER A 58 19.97 -17.84 20.90
CA SER A 58 20.97 -16.77 21.00
C SER A 58 22.21 -17.01 20.13
N ALA A 59 22.51 -18.25 19.76
CA ALA A 59 23.65 -18.56 18.88
C ALA A 59 23.42 -18.03 17.46
N ASP A 60 22.18 -18.16 16.98
CA ASP A 60 21.77 -17.74 15.63
C ASP A 60 21.08 -16.36 15.61
N MET A 61 20.93 -15.71 16.76
CA MET A 61 20.16 -14.46 16.93
C MET A 61 18.74 -14.55 16.38
N GLN A 62 18.11 -15.71 16.54
CA GLN A 62 16.77 -16.02 16.01
C GLN A 62 15.77 -16.22 17.14
N MET A 63 14.52 -15.85 16.90
CA MET A 63 13.39 -16.15 17.78
C MET A 63 12.35 -16.96 17.00
N ASP A 64 12.14 -18.20 17.42
CA ASP A 64 11.14 -19.10 16.85
C ASP A 64 9.83 -18.94 17.60
N ILE A 65 8.79 -18.50 16.88
CA ILE A 65 7.47 -18.24 17.43
C ILE A 65 6.46 -19.19 16.78
N SER A 66 5.74 -19.94 17.61
CA SER A 66 4.65 -20.83 17.20
C SER A 66 3.34 -20.33 17.80
N ILE A 67 2.33 -20.08 16.95
CA ILE A 67 1.02 -19.59 17.34
C ILE A 67 -0.06 -20.43 16.63
N PRO A 68 -1.05 -20.98 17.35
CA PRO A 68 -2.18 -21.65 16.72
C PRO A 68 -2.96 -20.73 15.78
N GLN A 69 -3.22 -21.20 14.55
CA GLN A 69 -3.88 -20.40 13.49
C GLN A 69 -5.25 -19.81 13.87
N ILE A 70 -5.95 -20.38 14.85
CA ILE A 70 -7.24 -19.86 15.34
C ILE A 70 -7.11 -18.45 15.92
N TYR A 71 -5.93 -18.11 16.41
CA TYR A 71 -5.58 -16.83 17.02
C TYR A 71 -5.06 -15.80 16.00
N LEU A 72 -4.77 -16.21 14.77
CA LEU A 72 -4.29 -15.32 13.71
C LEU A 72 -5.45 -14.75 12.91
N LEU A 73 -5.32 -13.50 12.47
CA LEU A 73 -6.21 -12.90 11.49
C LEU A 73 -6.11 -13.71 10.19
N ARG A 74 -7.24 -14.23 9.71
CA ARG A 74 -7.31 -14.83 8.37
C ARG A 74 -7.27 -13.71 7.34
N SER A 75 -6.07 -13.30 6.95
CA SER A 75 -5.87 -12.31 5.91
C SER A 75 -5.72 -12.98 4.55
N ALA A 76 -6.09 -12.27 3.49
CA ALA A 76 -5.83 -12.72 2.13
C ALA A 76 -4.32 -12.87 1.89
N ARG A 77 -3.93 -13.74 0.96
CA ARG A 77 -2.51 -13.93 0.63
C ARG A 77 -1.91 -12.60 0.15
N GLY A 78 -0.79 -12.21 0.74
CA GLY A 78 -0.12 -10.94 0.42
C GLY A 78 -0.74 -9.71 1.08
N TYR A 79 -1.65 -9.88 2.05
CA TYR A 79 -2.14 -8.77 2.86
C TYR A 79 -1.02 -8.17 3.73
N VAL A 80 -0.98 -6.85 3.77
CA VAL A 80 -0.11 -6.08 4.66
C VAL A 80 -0.99 -5.10 5.42
N ALA A 81 -0.91 -5.13 6.75
CA ALA A 81 -1.71 -4.26 7.59
C ALA A 81 -1.34 -2.78 7.36
N PRO A 82 -2.31 -1.84 7.31
CA PRO A 82 -2.06 -0.43 7.04
C PRO A 82 -1.07 0.25 7.99
N GLU A 83 -0.87 -0.27 9.21
CA GLU A 83 0.11 0.27 10.15
C GLU A 83 1.56 0.10 9.66
N PHE A 84 1.80 -0.87 8.77
CA PHE A 84 3.11 -1.12 8.18
C PHE A 84 3.33 -0.35 6.87
N TRP A 85 2.37 0.46 6.42
CA TRP A 85 2.53 1.24 5.19
C TRP A 85 3.35 2.48 5.45
N ASP A 86 4.47 2.58 4.76
CA ASP A 86 5.32 3.76 4.79
C ASP A 86 4.69 4.90 3.98
N LYS A 87 4.66 6.10 4.58
CA LYS A 87 4.18 7.33 3.93
C LYS A 87 5.25 7.99 3.07
N GLY A 88 6.47 7.44 3.09
CA GLY A 88 7.65 7.97 2.44
C GLY A 88 8.22 9.18 3.16
N GLU A 89 9.36 9.64 2.64
CA GLU A 89 10.10 10.75 3.19
C GLU A 89 9.71 12.09 2.56
N THR A 90 10.11 13.17 3.25
CA THR A 90 9.95 14.52 2.69
C THR A 90 10.88 14.69 1.50
N ALA A 91 10.31 14.93 0.31
CA ALA A 91 11.08 14.98 -0.92
C ALA A 91 10.50 15.98 -1.92
N LEU A 92 11.40 16.64 -2.66
CA LEU A 92 11.07 17.44 -3.84
C LEU A 92 11.51 16.65 -5.08
N THR A 93 10.64 16.56 -6.09
CA THR A 93 10.90 15.85 -7.34
C THR A 93 10.62 16.75 -8.53
N LEU A 94 11.47 16.69 -9.55
CA LEU A 94 11.25 17.36 -10.83
C LEU A 94 11.61 16.38 -11.96
N THR A 95 10.64 16.04 -12.78
CA THR A 95 10.84 15.30 -14.03
C THR A 95 10.63 16.25 -15.18
N TYR A 96 11.54 16.24 -16.16
CA TYR A 96 11.43 17.11 -17.33
C TYR A 96 11.59 16.29 -18.62
N ASN A 97 10.86 16.69 -19.66
CA ASN A 97 11.00 16.17 -21.01
C ASN A 97 11.01 17.35 -21.97
N THR A 98 12.06 17.48 -22.78
CA THR A 98 12.21 18.60 -23.70
C THR A 98 12.56 18.11 -25.10
N ASN A 99 11.97 18.72 -26.11
CA ASN A 99 12.24 18.45 -27.51
C ASN A 99 12.42 19.77 -28.25
N TYR A 100 13.45 19.83 -29.09
CA TYR A 100 13.66 20.94 -30.02
C TYR A 100 13.70 20.40 -31.44
N TYR A 101 12.98 21.06 -32.32
CA TYR A 101 12.85 20.70 -33.73
C TYR A 101 13.11 21.93 -34.59
N ARG A 102 13.87 21.72 -35.66
CA ARG A 102 14.08 22.74 -36.69
C ARG A 102 13.89 22.14 -38.07
N SER A 103 13.13 22.85 -38.89
CA SER A 103 12.96 22.56 -40.31
C SER A 103 13.24 23.80 -41.14
N VAL A 104 13.77 23.61 -42.35
CA VAL A 104 14.00 24.68 -43.31
C VAL A 104 13.31 24.30 -44.60
N ASN A 105 12.28 25.05 -44.98
CA ASN A 105 11.54 24.82 -46.21
C ASN A 105 11.67 26.04 -47.12
N HIS A 106 12.25 25.87 -48.33
CA HIS A 106 12.50 26.97 -49.28
C HIS A 106 13.19 28.19 -48.64
N GLY A 107 14.20 27.94 -47.79
CA GLY A 107 14.93 28.98 -47.06
C GLY A 107 14.18 29.61 -45.88
N GLN A 108 12.97 29.16 -45.57
CA GLN A 108 12.19 29.64 -44.43
C GLN A 108 12.39 28.70 -43.23
N PRO A 109 13.07 29.15 -42.15
CA PRO A 109 13.22 28.35 -40.95
C PRO A 109 11.91 28.30 -40.16
N TYR A 110 11.60 27.10 -39.67
CA TYR A 110 10.61 26.82 -38.64
C TYR A 110 11.34 26.19 -37.46
N ASP A 111 11.26 26.84 -36.30
CA ASP A 111 11.79 26.32 -35.05
C ASP A 111 10.62 25.99 -34.12
N SER A 112 10.71 24.88 -33.41
CA SER A 112 9.73 24.48 -32.41
C SER A 112 10.44 23.90 -31.21
N PHE A 113 9.99 24.28 -30.02
CA PHE A 113 10.43 23.76 -28.75
C PHE A 113 9.20 23.34 -27.96
N TYR A 114 9.28 22.15 -27.37
CA TYR A 114 8.30 21.65 -26.42
C TYR A 114 9.03 21.22 -25.16
N GLY A 115 8.58 21.68 -24.01
CA GLY A 115 9.08 21.25 -22.71
C GLY A 115 7.92 20.88 -21.81
N ARG A 116 7.97 19.73 -21.15
CA ARG A 116 7.03 19.34 -20.10
C ARG A 116 7.80 19.14 -18.80
N ALA A 117 7.24 19.63 -17.71
CA ALA A 117 7.79 19.50 -16.38
C ALA A 117 6.72 18.97 -15.42
N LEU A 118 7.03 17.87 -14.75
CA LEU A 118 6.25 17.32 -13.65
C LEU A 118 6.99 17.60 -12.35
N ALA A 119 6.50 18.59 -11.60
CA ALA A 119 6.99 18.91 -10.27
C ALA A 119 6.17 18.15 -9.21
N GLY A 120 6.84 17.74 -8.14
CA GLY A 120 6.21 17.06 -7.02
C GLY A 120 6.86 17.39 -5.70
N PHE A 121 6.05 17.44 -4.64
CA PHE A 121 6.52 17.60 -3.27
C PHE A 121 5.75 16.64 -2.37
N ASN A 122 6.49 15.87 -1.57
CA ASN A 122 5.93 14.91 -0.63
C ASN A 122 6.24 15.36 0.80
N LEU A 123 5.24 15.33 1.68
CA LEU A 123 5.41 15.64 3.10
C LEU A 123 4.35 14.93 3.95
N GLY A 124 4.77 14.02 4.82
CA GLY A 124 3.89 13.37 5.80
C GLY A 124 2.68 12.65 5.18
N GLY A 125 2.88 12.01 4.02
CA GLY A 125 1.83 11.33 3.24
C GLY A 125 0.96 12.24 2.36
N TRP A 126 1.18 13.56 2.38
CA TRP A 126 0.63 14.47 1.38
C TRP A 126 1.54 14.53 0.16
N MET A 127 0.95 14.48 -1.03
CA MET A 127 1.65 14.49 -2.31
C MET A 127 1.10 15.62 -3.16
N PHE A 128 1.84 16.73 -3.25
CA PHE A 128 1.58 17.80 -4.21
C PHE A 128 2.16 17.43 -5.57
N ARG A 129 1.41 17.65 -6.65
CA ARG A 129 1.83 17.42 -8.03
C ARG A 129 1.41 18.59 -8.91
N HIS A 130 2.30 18.99 -9.81
CA HIS A 130 2.04 19.98 -10.84
C HIS A 130 2.62 19.50 -12.17
N ASP A 131 1.77 19.45 -13.19
CA ASP A 131 2.12 19.07 -14.55
C ASP A 131 1.95 20.28 -15.47
N GLY A 132 3.06 20.77 -16.00
CA GLY A 132 3.11 21.96 -16.84
C GLY A 132 3.79 21.65 -18.18
N SER A 133 3.32 22.26 -19.25
CA SER A 133 3.99 22.20 -20.55
C SER A 133 4.15 23.57 -21.18
N LEU A 134 5.34 23.82 -21.72
CA LEU A 134 5.73 25.00 -22.46
C LEU A 134 5.89 24.62 -23.92
N SER A 135 5.19 25.33 -24.80
CA SER A 135 5.38 25.26 -26.24
C SER A 135 5.90 26.59 -26.75
N TRP A 136 6.89 26.54 -27.62
CA TRP A 136 7.43 27.70 -28.32
C TRP A 136 7.60 27.35 -29.78
N GLN A 137 7.19 28.25 -30.66
CA GLN A 137 7.29 28.08 -32.11
C GLN A 137 7.70 29.40 -32.73
N ARG A 138 8.62 29.35 -33.70
CA ARG A 138 9.03 30.50 -34.48
C ARG A 138 8.98 30.18 -35.96
N GLN A 139 8.28 31.01 -36.71
CA GLN A 139 8.22 30.95 -38.16
C GLN A 139 8.43 32.35 -38.74
N LYS A 140 9.56 32.55 -39.43
CA LYS A 140 10.00 33.86 -39.92
C LYS A 140 10.05 34.91 -38.79
N ASN A 141 9.13 35.88 -38.81
CA ASN A 141 8.99 36.97 -37.84
C ASN A 141 7.88 36.73 -36.82
N ASN A 142 7.15 35.61 -36.92
CA ASN A 142 6.10 35.28 -35.97
C ASN A 142 6.65 34.31 -34.92
N GLU A 143 6.42 34.64 -33.66
CA GLU A 143 6.85 33.86 -32.51
C GLU A 143 5.65 33.63 -31.61
N TYR A 144 5.43 32.37 -31.25
CA TYR A 144 4.36 31.95 -30.38
C TYR A 144 4.96 31.20 -29.20
N HIS A 145 4.59 31.59 -27.99
CA HIS A 145 4.93 30.89 -26.76
C HIS A 145 3.66 30.70 -25.95
N HIS A 146 3.48 29.51 -25.41
CA HIS A 146 2.30 29.19 -24.63
C HIS A 146 2.65 28.19 -23.53
N TYR A 147 2.13 28.46 -22.34
CA TYR A 147 2.29 27.60 -21.18
C TYR A 147 0.93 27.07 -20.75
N ASP A 148 0.81 25.75 -20.71
CA ASP A 148 -0.35 25.02 -20.23
C ASP A 148 -0.04 24.39 -18.87
N ALA A 149 -0.82 24.77 -17.86
CA ALA A 149 -0.91 24.00 -16.62
C ALA A 149 -1.92 22.87 -16.83
N ILE A 150 -1.43 21.65 -17.05
CA ILE A 150 -2.25 20.48 -17.39
C ILE A 150 -3.08 20.05 -16.17
N ASN A 151 -2.42 19.93 -15.01
CA ASN A 151 -3.10 19.73 -13.74
C ASN A 151 -2.23 20.17 -12.56
N THR A 152 -2.91 20.62 -11.50
CA THR A 152 -2.31 20.90 -10.20
C THR A 152 -3.19 20.35 -9.11
N TYR A 153 -2.65 19.48 -8.27
CA TYR A 153 -3.42 18.87 -7.20
C TYR A 153 -2.54 18.45 -6.02
N VAL A 154 -3.21 18.24 -4.90
CA VAL A 154 -2.67 17.61 -3.71
C VAL A 154 -3.48 16.34 -3.48
N GLN A 155 -2.79 15.22 -3.26
CA GLN A 155 -3.45 13.96 -2.93
C GLN A 155 -2.91 13.36 -1.63
N ARG A 156 -3.75 12.55 -0.99
CA ARG A 156 -3.40 11.79 0.22
C ARG A 156 -4.17 10.48 0.27
N ASP A 157 -3.45 9.42 0.62
CA ASP A 157 -4.05 8.11 0.83
C ASP A 157 -4.70 8.01 2.21
N ILE A 158 -5.89 7.39 2.28
CA ILE A 158 -6.70 7.15 3.47
C ILE A 158 -6.91 5.63 3.62
N PRO A 159 -5.94 4.92 4.24
CA PRO A 159 -5.96 3.45 4.29
C PRO A 159 -7.20 2.86 4.99
N GLN A 160 -7.80 3.58 5.94
CA GLN A 160 -8.97 3.12 6.70
C GLN A 160 -10.18 2.81 5.81
N ILE A 161 -10.32 3.53 4.70
CA ILE A 161 -11.39 3.35 3.72
C ILE A 161 -10.86 2.87 2.37
N LYS A 162 -9.57 2.53 2.29
CA LYS A 162 -8.88 2.11 1.06
C LYS A 162 -9.10 3.07 -0.11
N SER A 163 -9.09 4.36 0.20
CA SER A 163 -9.35 5.43 -0.76
C SER A 163 -8.23 6.45 -0.81
N ARG A 164 -8.21 7.26 -1.87
CA ARG A 164 -7.38 8.44 -2.02
C ARG A 164 -8.25 9.68 -2.08
N LEU A 165 -7.87 10.67 -1.29
CA LEU A 165 -8.37 12.03 -1.40
C LEU A 165 -7.52 12.77 -2.43
N LEU A 166 -8.17 13.47 -3.37
CA LEU A 166 -7.58 14.40 -4.31
C LEU A 166 -8.24 15.77 -4.13
N LEU A 167 -7.43 16.81 -3.99
CA LEU A 167 -7.85 18.22 -3.91
C LEU A 167 -7.15 19.00 -5.02
N GLY A 168 -7.90 19.67 -5.88
CA GLY A 168 -7.39 20.39 -7.04
C GLY A 168 -7.96 19.84 -8.34
N GLU A 169 -7.12 19.77 -9.36
CA GLU A 169 -7.53 19.36 -10.70
C GLU A 169 -7.37 17.85 -10.91
N GLY A 170 -8.40 17.21 -11.44
CA GLY A 170 -8.41 15.77 -11.67
C GLY A 170 -9.45 15.37 -12.71
N ASN A 171 -9.50 14.07 -12.98
CA ASN A 171 -10.45 13.45 -13.90
C ASN A 171 -11.24 12.35 -13.17
N THR A 172 -12.50 12.14 -13.53
CA THR A 172 -13.29 11.01 -13.03
C THR A 172 -12.84 9.67 -13.67
N SER A 173 -13.15 8.53 -13.04
CA SER A 173 -12.62 7.22 -13.44
C SER A 173 -13.06 6.75 -14.82
N GLY A 174 -14.22 7.19 -15.31
CA GLY A 174 -14.72 6.74 -16.60
C GLY A 174 -15.42 5.37 -16.60
N GLU A 175 -15.59 4.72 -15.43
CA GLU A 175 -16.04 3.31 -15.36
C GLU A 175 -17.53 3.11 -15.68
N ILE A 176 -18.38 4.04 -15.24
CA ILE A 176 -19.85 4.00 -15.44
C ILE A 176 -20.31 5.10 -16.41
N PHE A 177 -19.66 6.25 -16.35
CA PHE A 177 -19.96 7.45 -17.15
C PHE A 177 -18.68 7.95 -17.82
N ASP A 178 -18.84 8.82 -18.82
CA ASP A 178 -17.69 9.47 -19.47
C ASP A 178 -16.79 10.21 -18.46
N THR A 179 -15.49 10.21 -18.75
CA THR A 179 -14.51 10.94 -17.95
C THR A 179 -14.74 12.45 -18.05
N LEU A 180 -14.87 13.09 -16.89
CA LEU A 180 -15.01 14.54 -16.76
C LEU A 180 -13.81 15.11 -16.02
N SER A 181 -13.23 16.16 -16.58
CA SER A 181 -12.22 16.98 -15.90
C SER A 181 -12.90 17.92 -14.91
N PHE A 182 -12.35 18.05 -13.72
CA PHE A 182 -12.88 18.90 -12.67
C PHE A 182 -11.77 19.61 -11.90
N ARG A 183 -12.14 20.69 -11.21
CA ARG A 183 -11.33 21.33 -10.17
C ARG A 183 -12.15 21.36 -8.88
N GLY A 184 -11.73 20.59 -7.88
CA GLY A 184 -12.51 20.40 -6.66
C GLY A 184 -11.91 19.36 -5.74
N ALA A 185 -12.78 18.56 -5.11
CA ALA A 185 -12.38 17.48 -4.21
C ALA A 185 -12.98 16.15 -4.68
N GLN A 186 -12.20 15.08 -4.58
CA GLN A 186 -12.64 13.73 -4.89
C GLN A 186 -12.08 12.75 -3.87
N ILE A 187 -12.91 11.81 -3.44
CA ILE A 187 -12.48 10.60 -2.73
C ILE A 187 -12.83 9.42 -3.61
N SER A 188 -11.83 8.62 -3.97
CA SER A 188 -12.01 7.42 -4.79
C SER A 188 -11.29 6.23 -4.18
N THR A 189 -11.88 5.04 -4.30
CA THR A 189 -11.23 3.79 -3.89
C THR A 189 -10.01 3.52 -4.77
N VAL A 190 -8.95 2.99 -4.18
CA VAL A 190 -7.70 2.67 -4.87
C VAL A 190 -7.48 1.16 -4.82
N ASP A 191 -7.57 0.48 -5.95
CA ASP A 191 -7.44 -0.98 -6.01
C ASP A 191 -6.06 -1.48 -5.57
N GLN A 192 -5.02 -0.68 -5.74
CA GLN A 192 -3.66 -1.00 -5.29
C GLN A 192 -3.55 -1.09 -3.76
N MET A 193 -4.54 -0.57 -3.00
CA MET A 193 -4.62 -0.73 -1.55
C MET A 193 -5.18 -2.10 -1.13
N TRP A 194 -5.69 -2.89 -2.08
CA TRP A 194 -6.14 -4.26 -1.82
C TRP A 194 -5.02 -5.26 -2.07
N PRO A 195 -4.99 -6.37 -1.31
CA PRO A 195 -4.06 -7.46 -1.57
C PRO A 195 -4.22 -7.99 -3.00
N ASP A 196 -3.11 -8.38 -3.62
CA ASP A 196 -3.08 -8.88 -5.00
C ASP A 196 -4.10 -9.98 -5.28
N SER A 197 -4.35 -10.87 -4.30
CA SER A 197 -5.33 -11.94 -4.42
C SER A 197 -6.80 -11.49 -4.43
N GLN A 198 -7.06 -10.21 -4.16
CA GLN A 198 -8.39 -9.58 -4.14
C GLN A 198 -8.54 -8.50 -5.21
N ARG A 199 -7.50 -8.26 -6.02
CA ARG A 199 -7.58 -7.29 -7.12
C ARG A 199 -8.24 -7.93 -8.34
N GLY A 200 -9.22 -7.23 -8.91
CA GLY A 200 -10.01 -7.73 -10.04
C GLY A 200 -11.06 -8.75 -9.63
N TYR A 201 -11.74 -9.33 -10.62
CA TYR A 201 -12.77 -10.33 -10.39
C TYR A 201 -12.15 -11.73 -10.29
N ALA A 202 -12.34 -12.38 -9.16
CA ALA A 202 -12.14 -13.81 -8.99
C ALA A 202 -13.43 -14.45 -8.47
N PRO A 203 -13.91 -15.56 -9.05
CA PRO A 203 -15.11 -16.23 -8.58
C PRO A 203 -14.90 -16.80 -7.17
N GLU A 204 -15.86 -16.55 -6.29
CA GLU A 204 -15.83 -17.11 -4.94
C GLU A 204 -16.24 -18.60 -4.99
N ILE A 205 -15.31 -19.49 -4.62
CA ILE A 205 -15.57 -20.93 -4.56
C ILE A 205 -16.11 -21.27 -3.17
N ARG A 206 -17.39 -21.68 -3.10
CA ARG A 206 -18.04 -22.15 -1.88
C ARG A 206 -18.33 -23.65 -1.96
N GLY A 207 -18.10 -24.36 -0.86
CA GLY A 207 -18.34 -25.79 -0.75
C GLY A 207 -18.34 -26.26 0.70
N VAL A 208 -18.84 -27.47 0.94
CA VAL A 208 -18.88 -28.10 2.27
C VAL A 208 -18.02 -29.36 2.24
N ALA A 209 -17.05 -29.45 3.13
CA ALA A 209 -16.26 -30.66 3.37
C ALA A 209 -16.78 -31.35 4.63
N ARG A 210 -17.13 -32.64 4.56
CA ARG A 210 -17.62 -33.40 5.74
C ARG A 210 -16.49 -33.94 6.62
N THR A 211 -15.25 -33.84 6.16
CA THR A 211 -14.04 -34.34 6.82
C THR A 211 -12.91 -33.32 6.61
N ASN A 212 -11.76 -33.52 7.27
CA ASN A 212 -10.53 -32.85 6.88
C ASN A 212 -10.26 -33.15 5.40
N ALA A 213 -10.19 -32.11 4.58
CA ALA A 213 -10.09 -32.24 3.13
C ALA A 213 -8.99 -31.35 2.57
N GLN A 214 -8.28 -31.85 1.57
CA GLN A 214 -7.41 -31.05 0.73
C GLN A 214 -8.22 -30.53 -0.45
N VAL A 215 -8.31 -29.22 -0.58
CA VAL A 215 -9.01 -28.54 -1.66
C VAL A 215 -7.99 -28.06 -2.67
N THR A 216 -8.06 -28.59 -3.89
CA THR A 216 -7.18 -28.22 -5.00
C THR A 216 -8.01 -27.58 -6.12
N VAL A 217 -7.60 -26.39 -6.57
CA VAL A 217 -8.21 -25.66 -7.67
C VAL A 217 -7.27 -25.68 -8.86
N SER A 218 -7.80 -26.03 -10.04
CA SER A 218 -7.03 -26.08 -11.29
C SER A 218 -7.69 -25.27 -12.40
N GLN A 219 -6.88 -24.72 -13.31
CA GLN A 219 -7.31 -24.01 -14.51
C GLN A 219 -6.39 -24.41 -15.66
N ASN A 220 -6.97 -24.76 -16.81
CA ASN A 220 -6.23 -25.24 -17.99
C ASN A 220 -5.24 -26.38 -17.69
N GLY A 221 -5.63 -27.31 -16.80
CA GLY A 221 -4.80 -28.44 -16.38
C GLY A 221 -3.69 -28.10 -15.38
N ASN A 222 -3.50 -26.83 -15.02
CA ASN A 222 -2.51 -26.40 -14.05
C ASN A 222 -3.14 -26.18 -12.67
N LYS A 223 -2.48 -26.63 -11.60
CA LYS A 223 -2.88 -26.35 -10.21
C LYS A 223 -2.57 -24.89 -9.88
N ILE A 224 -3.60 -24.12 -9.55
CA ILE A 224 -3.48 -22.69 -9.24
C ILE A 224 -3.63 -22.38 -7.75
N TYR A 225 -4.29 -23.25 -6.99
CA TYR A 225 -4.47 -23.08 -5.55
C TYR A 225 -4.63 -24.43 -4.85
N GLU A 226 -4.11 -24.55 -3.64
CA GLU A 226 -4.26 -25.73 -2.80
C GLU A 226 -4.27 -25.31 -1.33
N THR A 227 -5.24 -25.81 -0.57
CA THR A 227 -5.32 -25.57 0.87
C THR A 227 -5.99 -26.75 1.57
N THR A 228 -5.75 -26.89 2.87
CA THR A 228 -6.44 -27.87 3.71
C THR A 228 -7.56 -27.18 4.47
N VAL A 229 -8.77 -27.73 4.40
CA VAL A 229 -9.92 -27.27 5.16
C VAL A 229 -10.28 -28.31 6.22
N SER A 230 -10.61 -27.84 7.41
CA SER A 230 -11.15 -28.67 8.49
C SER A 230 -12.66 -28.91 8.29
N PRO A 231 -13.26 -29.97 8.87
CA PRO A 231 -14.69 -30.21 8.84
C PRO A 231 -15.51 -29.04 9.41
#